data_AF-A0A2M7SHM1-F1
#
_entry.id   AF-A0A2M7SHM1-F1
#
_cell.length_a   1.000
_cell.length_b   1.000
_cell.length_c   1.000
_cell.angle_alpha   90.00
_cell.angle_beta   90.00
_cell.angle_gamma   90.00
#
_symmetry.space_group_name_H-M   'P 1'
#
loop_
_entity.id
_entity.type
_entity.pdbx_description
1 polymer ?
#
loop_
_entity_poly.entity_id
_entity_poly.type
_entity_poly.pdbx_seq_one_letter_code
_entity_poly.pdbx_strand_id
1 'polypeptide(L)'
;MANYMKKSVPGMDVPDELIERMKAAPKEKKAEEGINICIETIQRLREIEGIHGVHIMAIEWEEMVPEIVKRAGLFPRPHIEG
;
A
#
# COMPACT_ATOMS: atom_id res chain seq x y z
N MET A 1 13.87 -3.35 -0.71
CA MET A 1 12.90 -3.78 -1.74
C MET A 1 12.59 -2.69 -2.75
N ALA A 2 12.15 -1.48 -2.38
CA ALA A 2 11.73 -0.43 -3.35
C ALA A 2 12.75 -0.13 -4.48
N ASN A 3 14.04 0.02 -4.15
CA ASN A 3 15.10 0.21 -5.17
C ASN A 3 15.23 -0.98 -6.14
N TYR A 4 14.99 -2.21 -5.67
CA TYR A 4 15.01 -3.40 -6.50
C TYR A 4 13.79 -3.43 -7.43
N MET A 5 12.59 -3.15 -6.88
CA MET A 5 11.35 -3.06 -7.68
C MET A 5 11.49 -2.07 -8.83
N LYS A 6 12.07 -0.89 -8.56
CA LYS A 6 12.34 0.13 -9.60
C LYS A 6 13.29 -0.33 -10.70
N LYS A 7 14.36 -1.05 -10.35
CA LYS A 7 15.48 -1.33 -11.28
C LYS A 7 15.38 -2.70 -11.97
N SER A 8 14.65 -3.63 -11.38
CA SER A 8 14.77 -5.05 -11.71
C SER A 8 13.43 -5.71 -12.07
N VAL A 9 12.30 -5.02 -11.90
CA VAL A 9 10.98 -5.53 -12.29
C VAL A 9 10.53 -4.83 -13.58
N PRO A 10 10.47 -5.53 -14.73
CA PRO A 10 10.02 -4.93 -15.99
C PRO A 10 8.61 -4.35 -15.87
N GLY A 11 8.43 -3.12 -16.36
CA GLY A 11 7.13 -2.43 -16.34
C GLY A 11 6.70 -1.88 -14.98
N MET A 12 7.52 -1.99 -13.94
CA MET A 12 7.28 -1.36 -12.65
C MET A 12 7.92 0.02 -12.60
N ASP A 13 7.12 1.06 -12.39
CA ASP A 13 7.63 2.40 -12.08
C ASP A 13 7.45 2.69 -10.59
N VAL A 14 8.54 3.12 -9.94
CA VAL A 14 8.54 3.51 -8.53
C VAL A 14 9.11 4.92 -8.45
N PRO A 15 8.29 5.93 -8.13
CA PRO A 15 8.74 7.31 -7.99
C PRO A 15 9.89 7.45 -6.98
N ASP A 16 10.88 8.29 -7.30
CA ASP A 16 12.02 8.53 -6.41
C ASP A 16 11.58 9.13 -5.06
N GLU A 17 10.54 9.95 -5.07
CA GLU A 17 9.97 10.53 -3.84
C GLU A 17 9.53 9.46 -2.82
N LEU A 18 8.97 8.34 -3.27
CA LEU A 18 8.57 7.24 -2.38
C LEU A 18 9.79 6.54 -1.82
N ILE A 19 10.83 6.34 -2.63
CA ILE A 19 12.08 5.72 -2.19
C ILE A 19 12.76 6.60 -1.13
N GLU A 20 12.84 7.91 -1.36
CA GLU A 20 13.45 8.84 -0.42
C GLU A 20 12.64 8.97 0.87
N ARG A 21 11.30 9.00 0.78
CA ARG A 21 10.41 9.00 1.96
C ARG A 21 10.62 7.76 2.84
N MET A 22 10.72 6.57 2.23
CA MET A 22 11.03 5.34 2.97
C MET A 22 12.46 5.33 3.55
N LYS A 23 13.43 5.97 2.90
CA LYS A 23 14.81 6.08 3.42
C LYS A 23 14.91 7.04 4.60
N ALA A 24 14.18 8.15 4.54
CA ALA A 24 14.17 9.19 5.56
C ALA A 24 13.51 8.71 6.88
N ALA A 25 12.63 7.72 6.80
CA ALA A 25 12.01 7.13 7.99
C ALA A 25 13.07 6.46 8.92
N PRO A 26 13.02 6.73 10.25
CA PRO A 26 13.83 6.02 11.24
C PRO A 26 13.66 4.51 11.12
N LYS A 27 14.70 3.74 11.47
CA LYS A 27 14.73 2.28 11.25
C LYS A 27 13.50 1.58 11.87
N GLU A 28 13.13 1.98 13.07
CA GLU A 28 11.98 1.50 13.84
C GLU A 28 10.63 1.89 13.25
N LYS A 29 10.58 2.93 12.40
CA LYS A 29 9.35 3.42 11.74
C LYS A 29 9.25 3.04 10.26
N LYS A 30 10.26 2.40 9.67
CA LYS A 30 10.24 2.04 8.24
C LYS A 30 9.05 1.15 7.86
N ALA A 31 8.69 0.22 8.73
CA ALA A 31 7.54 -0.66 8.59
C ALA A 31 6.23 0.16 8.54
N GLU A 32 6.03 1.02 9.55
CA GLU A 32 4.88 1.92 9.64
C GLU A 32 4.79 2.84 8.42
N GLU A 33 5.93 3.35 7.94
CA GLU A 33 5.96 4.24 6.77
C GLU A 33 5.55 3.53 5.48
N GLY A 34 5.99 2.27 5.28
CA GLY A 34 5.51 1.47 4.16
C GLY A 34 4.01 1.23 4.20
N ILE A 35 3.45 1.02 5.40
CA ILE A 35 2.01 0.88 5.62
C ILE A 35 1.28 2.20 5.32
N ASN A 36 1.81 3.34 5.76
CA ASN A 36 1.25 4.67 5.45
C ASN A 36 1.15 4.90 3.94
N ILE A 37 2.24 4.64 3.21
CA ILE A 37 2.28 4.76 1.74
C ILE A 37 1.25 3.83 1.09
N CYS A 38 1.11 2.59 1.56
CA CYS A 38 0.10 1.66 1.07
C CYS A 38 -1.34 2.19 1.28
N ILE A 39 -1.64 2.72 2.48
CA ILE A 39 -2.96 3.27 2.80
C ILE A 39 -3.26 4.50 1.93
N GLU A 40 -2.33 5.43 1.81
CA GLU A 40 -2.48 6.62 0.96
C GLU A 40 -2.71 6.23 -0.52
N THR A 41 -2.02 5.19 -0.98
CA THR A 41 -2.21 4.65 -2.33
C THR A 41 -3.62 4.08 -2.50
N ILE A 42 -4.10 3.30 -1.54
CA ILE A 42 -5.47 2.76 -1.55
C ILE A 42 -6.50 3.91 -1.56
N GLN A 43 -6.31 4.95 -0.74
CA GLN A 43 -7.21 6.10 -0.68
C GLN A 43 -7.29 6.82 -2.04
N ARG A 44 -6.13 7.09 -2.66
CA ARG A 44 -6.07 7.68 -4.01
C ARG A 44 -6.75 6.81 -5.06
N LEU A 45 -6.52 5.49 -5.04
CA LEU A 45 -7.17 4.57 -5.98
C LEU A 45 -8.69 4.58 -5.82
N ARG A 46 -9.21 4.72 -4.60
CA ARG A 46 -10.66 4.78 -4.35
C ARG A 46 -11.33 6.03 -4.92
N GLU A 47 -10.58 7.09 -5.16
CA GLU A 47 -11.10 8.33 -5.77
C GLU A 47 -11.21 8.21 -7.30
N ILE A 48 -10.64 7.17 -7.91
CA ILE A 48 -10.67 6.96 -9.35
C ILE A 48 -11.98 6.25 -9.74
N GLU A 49 -12.74 6.88 -10.63
CA GLU A 49 -13.97 6.31 -11.18
C GLU A 49 -13.70 4.96 -11.88
N GLY A 50 -14.55 3.98 -11.62
CA GLY A 50 -14.44 2.64 -12.19
C GLY A 50 -13.55 1.66 -11.42
N ILE A 51 -12.86 2.09 -10.35
CA ILE A 51 -12.15 1.17 -9.45
C ILE A 51 -13.13 0.58 -8.43
N HIS A 52 -13.27 -0.75 -8.44
CA HIS A 52 -14.21 -1.49 -7.58
C HIS A 52 -13.54 -2.18 -6.39
N GLY A 53 -12.21 -2.14 -6.30
CA GLY A 53 -11.47 -2.78 -5.23
C GLY A 53 -9.96 -2.75 -5.47
N VAL A 54 -9.23 -3.31 -4.51
CA VAL A 54 -7.77 -3.45 -4.56
C VAL A 54 -7.37 -4.88 -4.23
N HIS A 55 -6.33 -5.38 -4.89
CA HIS A 55 -5.67 -6.63 -4.53
C HIS A 55 -4.40 -6.30 -3.73
N ILE A 56 -4.32 -6.76 -2.48
CA ILE A 56 -3.18 -6.51 -1.59
C ILE A 56 -2.26 -7.73 -1.64
N MET A 57 -1.03 -7.53 -2.13
CA MET A 57 0.02 -8.54 -2.07
C MET A 57 0.85 -8.32 -0.80
N ALA A 58 0.76 -9.24 0.16
CA ALA A 58 1.44 -9.16 1.45
C ALA A 58 2.35 -10.37 1.66
N ILE A 59 3.28 -10.60 0.72
CA ILE A 59 4.21 -11.74 0.75
C ILE A 59 4.99 -11.75 2.07
N GLU A 60 4.86 -12.82 2.85
CA GLU A 60 5.52 -13.01 4.15
C GLU A 60 5.14 -11.96 5.22
N TRP A 61 4.06 -11.22 5.01
CA TRP A 61 3.60 -10.12 5.87
C TRP A 61 2.06 -10.09 5.98
N GLU A 62 1.42 -11.24 5.80
CA GLU A 62 -0.03 -11.41 5.75
C GLU A 62 -0.71 -10.95 7.04
N GLU A 63 -0.02 -11.03 8.18
CA GLU A 63 -0.48 -10.56 9.48
C GLU A 63 -0.76 -9.05 9.54
N MET A 64 -0.16 -8.28 8.62
CA MET A 64 -0.38 -6.83 8.53
C MET A 64 -1.60 -6.46 7.69
N VAL A 65 -2.15 -7.38 6.90
CA VAL A 65 -3.33 -7.13 6.06
C VAL A 65 -4.53 -6.62 6.88
N PRO A 66 -4.90 -7.22 8.03
CA PRO A 66 -6.00 -6.72 8.87
C PRO A 66 -5.82 -5.25 9.30
N GLU A 67 -4.59 -4.82 9.59
CA GLU A 67 -4.30 -3.44 9.99
C GLU A 67 -4.45 -2.48 8.81
N ILE A 68 -3.89 -2.85 7.65
CA ILE A 68 -3.98 -2.06 6.41
C ILE A 68 -5.44 -1.84 6.02
N VAL A 69 -6.26 -2.91 5.99
CA VAL A 69 -7.66 -2.79 5.56
C VAL A 69 -8.52 -2.00 6.54
N LYS A 70 -8.25 -2.08 7.85
CA LYS A 70 -8.93 -1.25 8.85
C LYS A 70 -8.58 0.22 8.66
N ARG A 71 -7.29 0.54 8.57
CA ARG A 71 -6.83 1.93 8.42
C ARG A 71 -7.21 2.53 7.06
N ALA A 72 -7.30 1.72 6.02
CA ALA A 72 -7.77 2.15 4.70
C ALA A 72 -9.30 2.26 4.57
N GLY A 73 -10.05 1.96 5.65
CA GLY A 73 -11.51 2.00 5.65
C GLY A 73 -12.16 0.99 4.70
N LEU A 74 -11.51 -0.17 4.52
CA LEU A 74 -12.01 -1.32 3.75
C LEU A 74 -12.60 -2.42 4.66
N PHE A 75 -12.48 -2.25 5.98
CA PHE A 75 -13.09 -3.10 6.99
C PHE A 75 -14.12 -2.31 7.83
N PRO A 76 -15.27 -2.89 8.18
CA PRO A 76 -15.74 -4.23 7.80
C PRO A 76 -16.08 -4.32 6.30
N ARG A 77 -16.23 -5.55 5.79
CA ARG A 77 -16.68 -5.76 4.41
C ARG A 77 -18.04 -5.06 4.21
N PRO A 78 -18.24 -4.28 3.12
CA PRO A 78 -19.52 -3.64 2.86
C PRO A 78 -20.66 -4.67 2.77
N HIS A 79 -21.81 -4.34 3.36
CA HIS A 79 -23.03 -5.09 3.12
C HIS A 79 -23.65 -4.57 1.82
N ILE A 80 -23.76 -5.43 0.83
CA ILE A 80 -24.45 -5.11 -0.42
C ILE A 80 -25.89 -5.59 -0.22
N GLU A 81 -26.82 -4.65 -0.06
CA GLU A 81 -28.24 -4.97 -0.19
C GLU A 81 -28.50 -5.31 -1.66
N GLY A 82 -28.89 -6.56 -1.92
CA GLY A 82 -29.13 -7.10 -3.25
C GLY A 82 -30.50 -6.76 -3.82
#